data_AF-A0A954TLL1-F1
#
_entry.id   AF-A0A954TLL1-F1
#
_cell.length_a   1.000
_cell.length_b   1.000
_cell.length_c   1.000
_cell.angle_alpha   90.00
_cell.angle_beta   90.00
_cell.angle_gamma   90.00
#
_symmetry.space_group_name_H-M   'P 1'
#
loop_
_entity.id
_entity.type
_entity.pdbx_description
1 polymer ?
#
loop_
_entity_poly.entity_id
_entity_poly.type
_entity_poly.pdbx_seq_one_letter_code
_entity_poly.pdbx_strand_id
1 'polypeptide(L)'
;MRQNLEETLRDLHEQLAHAQDLDAEQVELLRAAVTEIEKTLDRTDVNSANLAEQLQEATERFSGSHPVLVQTVGRIADLLQQMGI
;
A
#
# COMPACT_ATOMS: atom_id res chain seq x y z
N MET A 1 8.22 4.75 -13.39
CA MET A 1 6.82 4.44 -13.03
C MET A 1 6.76 3.17 -12.20
N ARG A 2 6.88 1.97 -12.80
CA ARG A 2 6.84 0.69 -12.05
C ARG A 2 7.88 0.60 -10.92
N GLN A 3 9.13 0.94 -11.22
CA GLN A 3 10.23 0.93 -10.24
C GLN A 3 10.00 1.83 -9.02
N ASN A 4 9.35 2.99 -9.19
CA ASN A 4 9.02 3.88 -8.06
C ASN A 4 7.95 3.28 -7.16
N LEU A 5 6.98 2.58 -7.75
CA LEU A 5 5.95 1.88 -7.01
C LEU A 5 6.57 0.70 -6.23
N GLU A 6 7.42 -0.08 -6.88
CA GLU A 6 8.17 -1.17 -6.25
C GLU A 6 9.04 -0.66 -5.08
N GLU A 7 9.74 0.47 -5.24
CA GLU A 7 10.48 1.11 -4.15
C GLU A 7 9.56 1.53 -3.00
N THR A 8 8.43 2.16 -3.31
CA THR A 8 7.52 2.66 -2.26
C THR A 8 6.81 1.52 -1.52
N LEU A 9 6.46 0.42 -2.22
CA LEU A 9 5.92 -0.79 -1.62
C LEU A 9 6.95 -1.46 -0.70
N ARG A 10 8.21 -1.48 -1.13
CA ARG A 10 9.31 -2.04 -0.33
C ARG A 10 9.58 -1.21 0.93
N ASP A 11 9.54 0.11 0.80
CA ASP A 11 9.67 1.05 1.92
C ASP A 11 8.52 0.86 2.92
N LEU A 12 7.28 0.72 2.45
CA LEU A 12 6.12 0.40 3.29
C LEU A 12 6.30 -0.95 4.01
N HIS A 13 6.84 -1.96 3.34
CA HIS A 13 7.07 -3.28 3.91
C HIS A 13 8.16 -3.26 5.00
N GLU A 14 9.22 -2.48 4.81
CA GLU A 14 10.25 -2.27 5.84
C GLU A 14 9.69 -1.49 7.04
N GLN A 15 8.89 -0.45 6.80
CA GLN A 15 8.21 0.28 7.86
C GLN A 15 7.27 -0.61 8.67
N LEU A 16 6.51 -1.49 8.02
CA LEU A 16 5.66 -2.49 8.68
C LEU A 16 6.46 -3.48 9.51
N ALA A 17 7.62 -3.93 9.01
CA ALA A 17 8.50 -4.85 9.72
C ALA A 17 9.17 -4.22 10.95
N HIS A 18 9.45 -2.91 10.88
CA HIS A 18 10.06 -2.15 11.97
C HIS A 18 9.05 -1.55 12.95
N ALA A 19 7.77 -1.45 12.58
CA ALA A 19 6.73 -0.90 13.42
C ALA A 19 6.26 -1.95 14.43
N GLN A 20 7.03 -2.06 15.51
CA GLN A 20 6.81 -2.94 16.66
C GLN A 20 5.54 -2.57 17.46
N ASP A 21 4.97 -1.39 17.19
CA ASP A 21 3.80 -0.79 17.84
C ASP A 21 2.52 -0.91 17.00
N LEU A 22 2.57 -1.57 15.84
CA LEU A 22 1.37 -1.84 15.06
C LEU A 22 0.63 -3.07 15.60
N ASP A 23 -0.70 -2.96 15.70
CA ASP A 23 -1.56 -4.11 15.92
C ASP A 23 -1.33 -5.17 14.82
N ALA A 24 -1.14 -6.42 15.24
CA ALA A 24 -0.85 -7.51 14.32
C ALA A 24 -1.91 -7.65 13.19
N GLU A 25 -3.19 -7.44 13.53
CA GLU A 25 -4.30 -7.47 12.57
C GLU A 25 -4.21 -6.35 11.53
N GLN A 26 -3.77 -5.18 11.95
CA GLN A 26 -3.56 -4.01 11.10
C GLN A 26 -2.35 -4.26 10.16
N VAL A 27 -1.24 -4.81 10.69
CA VAL A 27 -0.09 -5.21 9.86
C VAL A 27 -0.48 -6.23 8.81
N GLU A 28 -1.24 -7.26 9.18
CA GLU A 28 -1.66 -8.30 8.23
C GLU A 28 -2.53 -7.75 7.11
N LEU A 29 -3.50 -6.87 7.41
CA LEU A 29 -4.32 -6.20 6.40
C LEU A 29 -3.48 -5.42 5.41
N LEU A 30 -2.54 -4.62 5.90
CA LEU A 30 -1.68 -3.80 5.03
C LEU A 30 -0.75 -4.67 4.18
N ARG A 31 -0.19 -5.72 4.77
CA ARG A 31 0.67 -6.68 4.08
C ARG A 31 -0.08 -7.47 3.02
N ALA A 32 -1.32 -7.86 3.29
CA ALA A 32 -2.20 -8.52 2.32
C ALA A 32 -2.51 -7.58 1.15
N ALA A 33 -2.87 -6.33 1.42
CA ALA A 33 -3.14 -5.32 0.39
C ALA A 33 -1.91 -5.07 -0.50
N VAL A 34 -0.72 -4.91 0.10
CA VAL A 34 0.56 -4.75 -0.63
C VAL A 34 0.87 -5.96 -1.50
N THR A 35 0.74 -7.17 -0.94
CA THR A 35 1.00 -8.42 -1.68
C THR A 35 0.02 -8.57 -2.85
N GLU A 36 -1.24 -8.19 -2.64
CA GLU A 36 -2.25 -8.16 -3.69
C GLU A 36 -1.86 -7.16 -4.79
N ILE A 37 -1.36 -5.96 -4.44
CA ILE A 37 -0.84 -4.99 -5.43
C ILE A 37 0.31 -5.59 -6.22
N GLU A 38 1.33 -6.15 -5.58
CA GLU A 38 2.49 -6.71 -6.30
C GLU A 38 2.08 -7.80 -7.29
N LYS A 39 1.18 -8.67 -6.87
CA LYS A 39 0.67 -9.78 -7.67
C LYS A 39 -0.25 -9.32 -8.82
N THR A 40 -1.00 -8.25 -8.57
CA THR A 40 -1.85 -7.56 -9.56
C THR A 40 -0.98 -6.79 -10.55
N LEU A 41 0.08 -6.14 -10.10
CA LEU A 41 1.01 -5.43 -10.95
C LEU A 41 1.67 -6.38 -11.96
N ASP A 42 2.02 -7.60 -11.53
CA ASP A 42 2.61 -8.64 -12.38
C ASP A 42 1.61 -9.16 -13.44
N ARG A 43 0.31 -9.13 -13.13
CA ARG A 43 -0.78 -9.50 -14.04
C ARG A 43 -1.34 -8.26 -14.74
N THR A 44 -0.96 -8.05 -15.99
CA THR A 44 -1.33 -6.93 -16.89
C THR A 44 -2.84 -6.57 -17.00
N ASP A 45 -3.76 -7.28 -16.36
CA ASP A 45 -5.21 -7.22 -16.59
C ASP A 45 -6.05 -7.16 -15.31
N VAL A 46 -5.66 -6.36 -14.31
CA VAL A 46 -6.47 -6.22 -13.09
C VAL A 46 -6.70 -4.75 -12.73
N ASN A 47 -7.96 -4.47 -12.41
CA ASN A 47 -8.56 -3.19 -12.06
C ASN A 47 -7.82 -2.54 -10.87
N SER A 48 -6.78 -1.76 -11.16
CA SER A 48 -5.87 -1.24 -10.13
C SER A 48 -6.50 -0.11 -9.33
N ALA A 49 -7.55 0.51 -9.88
CA ALA A 49 -8.44 1.43 -9.19
C ALA A 49 -9.08 0.80 -7.95
N ASN A 50 -9.53 -0.46 -8.05
CA ASN A 50 -10.12 -1.16 -6.91
C ASN A 50 -9.09 -1.46 -5.81
N LEU A 51 -7.81 -1.67 -6.18
CA LEU A 51 -6.73 -1.82 -5.21
C LEU A 51 -6.31 -0.50 -4.58
N ALA A 52 -6.26 0.58 -5.38
CA ALA A 52 -6.00 1.91 -4.86
C ALA A 52 -7.07 2.31 -3.82
N GLU A 53 -8.34 2.01 -4.08
CA GLU A 53 -9.44 2.22 -3.12
C GLU A 53 -9.28 1.36 -1.87
N GLN A 54 -8.93 0.08 -1.98
CA GLN A 54 -8.68 -0.76 -0.80
C GLN A 54 -7.52 -0.26 0.05
N LEU A 55 -6.43 0.22 -0.57
CA LEU A 55 -5.32 0.83 0.18
C LEU A 55 -5.71 2.16 0.81
N GLN A 56 -6.51 2.97 0.13
CA GLN A 56 -7.05 4.21 0.67
C GLN A 56 -7.88 3.91 1.93
N GLU A 57 -8.79 2.94 1.85
CA GLU A 57 -9.68 2.56 2.95
C GLU A 57 -8.90 1.91 4.11
N ALA A 58 -7.88 1.10 3.81
CA ALA A 58 -6.95 0.61 4.82
C ALA A 58 -6.29 1.81 5.51
N THR A 59 -5.71 2.74 4.74
CA THR A 59 -5.00 3.93 5.24
C THR A 59 -5.85 4.83 6.14
N GLU A 60 -7.11 5.03 5.81
CA GLU A 60 -8.04 5.79 6.66
C GLU A 60 -8.18 5.17 8.05
N ARG A 61 -8.09 3.84 8.17
CA ARG A 61 -8.06 3.13 9.46
C ARG A 61 -6.75 3.34 10.23
N PHE A 62 -5.62 3.56 9.54
CA PHE A 62 -4.30 3.83 10.16
C PHE A 62 -4.03 5.31 10.45
N SER A 63 -4.84 6.23 9.89
CA SER A 63 -4.66 7.68 9.96
C SER A 63 -4.47 8.22 11.39
N GLY A 64 -5.10 7.56 12.37
CA GLY A 64 -4.98 7.93 13.79
C GLY A 64 -3.72 7.44 14.50
N SER A 65 -3.08 6.36 14.03
CA SER A 65 -2.00 5.68 14.78
C SER A 65 -0.61 5.93 14.19
N HIS A 66 -0.47 6.03 12.87
CA HIS A 66 0.84 6.06 12.22
C HIS A 66 0.86 6.98 10.99
N PRO A 67 1.13 8.29 11.15
CA PRO A 67 1.09 9.27 10.06
C PRO A 67 2.14 9.03 8.96
N VAL A 68 3.24 8.34 9.29
CA VAL A 68 4.31 8.01 8.31
C VAL A 68 3.84 6.92 7.34
N LEU A 69 3.13 5.90 7.83
CA LEU A 69 2.55 4.85 6.99
C LEU A 69 1.49 5.44 6.05
N VAL A 70 0.65 6.33 6.56
CA VAL A 70 -0.39 7.02 5.79
C VAL A 70 0.19 7.82 4.64
N GLN A 71 1.30 8.53 4.87
CA GLN A 71 1.98 9.27 3.82
C GLN A 71 2.57 8.34 2.74
N THR A 72 3.12 7.19 3.16
CA THR A 72 3.71 6.20 2.26
C THR A 72 2.64 5.51 1.40
N VAL A 73 1.52 5.11 2.00
CA VAL A 73 0.39 4.52 1.27
C VAL A 73 -0.28 5.53 0.35
N GLY A 74 -0.47 6.77 0.80
CA GLY A 74 -1.02 7.82 -0.07
C GLY A 74 -0.17 8.05 -1.32
N ARG A 75 1.16 7.92 -1.19
CA ARG A 75 2.08 7.99 -2.34
C ARG A 75 1.92 6.79 -3.28
N ILE A 76 1.69 5.58 -2.75
CA ILE A 76 1.40 4.39 -3.56
C ILE A 76 0.09 4.56 -4.32
N ALA A 77 -0.96 5.05 -3.67
CA ALA A 77 -2.26 5.31 -4.30
C ALA A 77 -2.14 6.35 -5.43
N ASP A 78 -1.42 7.45 -5.22
CA ASP A 78 -1.16 8.47 -6.25
C ASP A 78 -0.39 7.89 -7.45
N LEU A 79 0.64 7.07 -7.19
CA LEU A 79 1.40 6.38 -8.24
C LEU A 79 0.52 5.40 -9.04
N LEU A 80 -0.40 4.68 -8.38
CA LEU A 80 -1.37 3.81 -9.04
C LEU A 80 -2.32 4.63 -9.92
N GLN A 81 -2.90 5.71 -9.40
CA GLN A 81 -3.79 6.59 -10.16
C GLN A 81 -3.10 7.23 -11.37
N GLN A 82 -1.84 7.64 -11.22
CA GLN A 82 -1.06 8.25 -12.29
C GLN A 82 -0.74 7.27 -13.43
N MET A 83 -0.75 5.97 -13.16
CA MET A 83 -0.62 4.93 -14.19
C MET A 83 -1.93 4.66 -14.96
N GLY A 84 -3.05 5.27 -14.55
CA GLY A 84 -4.32 5.21 -15.29
C GLY A 84 -4.99 3.84 -15.23
N ILE A 85 -4.73 3.08 -14.16
CA ILE A 85 -5.28 1.74 -13.88
C ILE A 85 -6.00 1.73 -12.55
#